data_AF-T0K436-F1
#
_entry.id   AF-T0K436-F1
#
_cell.length_a   1.000
_cell.length_b   1.000
_cell.length_c   1.000
_cell.angle_alpha   90.00
_cell.angle_beta   90.00
_cell.angle_gamma   90.00
#
_symmetry.space_group_name_H-M   'P 1'
#
loop_
_entity.id
_entity.type
_entity.pdbx_description
1 polymer ?
#
loop_
_entity_poly.entity_id
_entity_poly.type
_entity_poly.pdbx_seq_one_letter_code
_entity_poly.pdbx_strand_id
1 'polypeptide(L)'
;MSGYIATKWASERYLEKISDQCDLPIWIHRPSSIKGAGAPAGDLISNLLHYSRDIKAMPDVSSWNGWLDFITVEGAAMQIVDEIYKDYSWPGRVAYLYESGEEIVPLTDLKATLERDTGCEFEVLAMDEWATRAESKGMSVLLGEYLRGAANAPVTLTMLQKEEAWL
;
A
#
# COMPACT_ATOMS: atom_id res chain seq x y z
N MET A 1 6.62 -9.83 11.68
CA MET A 1 5.83 -8.58 11.82
C MET A 1 6.64 -7.48 11.14
N SER A 2 6.06 -6.74 10.20
CA SER A 2 6.81 -5.71 9.44
C SER A 2 7.22 -4.55 10.36
N GLY A 3 8.53 -4.30 10.50
CA GLY A 3 9.06 -3.22 11.33
C GLY A 3 8.59 -1.83 10.89
N TYR A 4 8.27 -1.67 9.60
CA TYR A 4 7.63 -0.47 9.06
C TYR A 4 6.24 -0.24 9.68
N ILE A 5 5.37 -1.24 9.64
CA ILE A 5 4.02 -1.16 10.21
C ILE A 5 4.08 -0.89 11.72
N ALA A 6 4.97 -1.59 12.44
CA ALA A 6 5.13 -1.41 13.87
C ALA A 6 5.57 0.03 14.22
N THR A 7 6.49 0.61 13.46
CA THR A 7 6.97 1.99 13.67
C THR A 7 5.88 3.01 13.38
N LYS A 8 5.12 2.84 12.28
CA LYS A 8 3.98 3.72 11.97
C LYS A 8 2.92 3.67 13.07
N TRP A 9 2.52 2.47 13.50
CA TRP A 9 1.57 2.29 14.60
C TRP A 9 2.04 2.94 15.90
N ALA A 10 3.33 2.79 16.24
CA ALA A 10 3.89 3.41 17.45
C ALA A 10 3.81 4.94 17.40
N SER A 11 4.10 5.55 16.24
CA SER A 11 3.95 7.00 16.04
C SER A 11 2.49 7.45 16.17
N GLU A 12 1.54 6.71 15.60
CA GLU A 12 0.11 7.01 15.73
C GLU A 12 -0.35 6.96 17.20
N ARG A 13 0.02 5.90 17.93
CA ARG A 13 -0.25 5.76 19.38
C ARG A 13 0.35 6.89 20.19
N TYR A 14 1.53 7.38 19.81
CA TYR A 14 2.15 8.52 20.47
C TYR A 14 1.35 9.80 20.23
N LEU A 15 0.95 10.07 18.99
CA LEU A 15 0.15 11.24 18.64
C LEU A 15 -1.22 11.23 19.32
N GLU A 16 -1.89 10.07 19.42
CA GLU A 16 -3.13 9.93 20.20
C GLU A 16 -2.95 10.40 21.65
N LYS A 17 -1.89 9.94 22.32
CA LYS A 17 -1.61 10.36 23.71
C LYS A 17 -1.33 11.85 23.84
N ILE A 18 -0.73 12.48 22.83
CA ILE A 18 -0.49 13.93 22.80
C ILE A 18 -1.81 14.69 22.61
N SER A 19 -2.68 14.22 21.72
CA SER A 19 -4.02 14.81 21.53
C SER A 19 -4.81 14.78 22.85
N ASP A 20 -4.82 13.64 23.55
CA ASP A 20 -5.51 13.48 24.84
C ASP A 20 -4.98 14.42 25.94
N GLN A 21 -3.68 14.70 25.95
CA GLN A 21 -3.04 15.50 26.99
C GLN A 21 -3.07 17.01 26.72
N CYS A 22 -3.03 17.39 25.45
CA CYS A 22 -2.82 18.76 25.03
C CYS A 22 -4.02 19.37 24.28
N ASP A 23 -5.10 18.61 24.09
CA ASP A 23 -6.30 19.01 23.33
C ASP A 23 -5.96 19.48 21.90
N LEU A 24 -4.86 18.94 21.35
CA LEU A 24 -4.41 19.29 20.01
C LEU A 24 -5.21 18.49 18.98
N PRO A 25 -5.78 19.15 17.95
CA PRO A 25 -6.36 18.45 16.83
C PRO A 25 -5.24 17.80 15.99
N ILE A 26 -5.39 16.52 15.68
CA ILE A 26 -4.38 15.74 14.96
C ILE A 26 -5.08 14.96 13.84
N TRP A 27 -4.50 15.01 12.64
CA TRP A 27 -4.94 14.22 11.49
C TRP A 27 -3.90 13.16 11.16
N ILE A 28 -4.33 11.91 11.19
CA ILE A 28 -3.51 10.75 10.84
C ILE A 28 -3.99 10.24 9.48
N HIS A 29 -3.24 10.59 8.45
CA HIS A 29 -3.45 10.13 7.08
C HIS A 29 -2.88 8.72 6.89
N ARG A 30 -3.71 7.81 6.40
CA ARG A 30 -3.42 6.39 6.17
C ARG A 30 -3.69 6.06 4.70
N PRO A 31 -2.75 6.37 3.81
CA PRO A 31 -2.89 6.03 2.41
C PRO A 31 -2.86 4.52 2.18
N SER A 32 -3.60 4.09 1.17
CA SER A 32 -3.43 2.80 0.50
C SER A 32 -2.09 2.77 -0.27
N SER A 33 -1.86 1.74 -1.10
CA SER A 33 -0.58 1.61 -1.82
C SER A 33 -0.41 2.79 -2.78
N ILE A 34 0.60 3.63 -2.55
CA ILE A 34 0.80 4.83 -3.36
C ILE A 34 1.49 4.45 -4.68
N LYS A 35 0.91 4.84 -5.81
CA LYS A 35 1.48 4.68 -7.15
C LYS A 35 1.77 6.04 -7.80
N GLY A 36 2.63 6.04 -8.81
CA GLY A 36 2.97 7.25 -9.58
C GLY A 36 4.48 7.49 -9.68
N ALA A 37 4.87 8.46 -10.49
CA ALA A 37 6.28 8.81 -10.68
C ALA A 37 6.86 9.35 -9.36
N GLY A 38 7.96 8.76 -8.88
CA GLY A 38 8.59 9.16 -7.62
C GLY A 38 7.86 8.70 -6.35
N ALA A 39 6.82 7.87 -6.46
CA ALA A 39 6.20 7.23 -5.31
C ALA A 39 7.26 6.39 -4.53
N PRO A 40 7.29 6.46 -3.19
CA PRO A 40 8.25 5.69 -2.41
C PRO A 40 8.08 4.18 -2.68
N ALA A 41 9.19 3.46 -2.89
CA ALA A 41 9.21 2.00 -2.93
C ALA A 41 9.05 1.40 -1.51
N GLY A 42 8.05 1.87 -0.76
CA GLY A 42 8.00 1.71 0.70
C GLY A 42 7.16 0.54 1.18
N ASP A 43 6.19 0.07 0.40
CA ASP A 43 5.30 -1.02 0.80
C ASP A 43 5.53 -2.30 -0.01
N LEU A 44 4.97 -3.41 0.46
CA LEU A 44 5.12 -4.72 -0.16
C LEU A 44 4.63 -4.74 -1.61
N ILE A 45 3.51 -4.06 -1.88
CA ILE A 45 2.79 -4.13 -3.17
C ILE A 45 3.48 -3.26 -4.21
N SER A 46 3.86 -2.03 -3.86
CA SER A 46 4.64 -1.13 -4.70
C SER A 46 5.96 -1.77 -5.14
N ASN A 47 6.68 -2.43 -4.24
CA ASN A 47 7.89 -3.18 -4.60
C ASN A 47 7.58 -4.36 -5.52
N LEU A 48 6.56 -5.17 -5.20
CA LEU A 48 6.10 -6.27 -6.03
C LEU A 48 5.85 -5.80 -7.47
N LEU A 49 5.04 -4.75 -7.64
CA LEU A 49 4.69 -4.23 -8.96
C LEU A 49 5.87 -3.57 -9.67
N HIS A 50 6.72 -2.84 -8.94
CA HIS A 50 7.90 -2.20 -9.51
C HIS A 50 8.83 -3.24 -10.13
N TYR A 51 9.25 -4.25 -9.35
CA TYR A 51 10.15 -5.27 -9.85
C TYR A 51 9.51 -6.17 -10.88
N SER A 52 8.21 -6.48 -10.75
CA SER A 52 7.50 -7.26 -11.77
C SER A 52 7.53 -6.56 -13.13
N ARG A 53 7.34 -5.24 -13.17
CA ARG A 53 7.44 -4.45 -14.41
C ARG A 53 8.86 -4.44 -14.96
N ASP A 54 9.87 -4.32 -14.10
CA ASP A 54 11.28 -4.26 -14.53
C ASP A 54 11.79 -5.60 -15.09
N ILE A 55 11.39 -6.74 -14.51
CA ILE A 55 11.78 -8.07 -14.99
C ILE A 55 10.78 -8.70 -15.97
N LYS A 56 9.63 -8.05 -16.20
CA LYS A 56 8.51 -8.56 -17.01
C LYS A 56 7.98 -9.92 -16.58
N ALA A 57 7.93 -10.15 -15.26
CA ALA A 57 7.45 -11.39 -14.67
C ALA A 57 6.67 -11.09 -13.37
N MET A 58 5.67 -11.92 -13.07
CA MET A 58 4.92 -11.90 -11.81
C MET A 58 5.28 -13.13 -10.97
N PRO A 59 5.32 -13.03 -9.64
CA PRO A 59 5.36 -14.23 -8.82
C PRO A 59 3.97 -14.90 -8.84
N ASP A 60 3.97 -16.21 -8.70
CA ASP A 60 2.76 -16.96 -8.42
C ASP A 60 2.22 -16.57 -7.04
N VAL A 61 1.12 -15.82 -7.05
CA VAL A 61 0.38 -15.36 -5.87
C VAL A 61 -0.95 -16.10 -5.72
N SER A 62 -1.09 -17.30 -6.30
CA SER A 62 -2.32 -18.10 -6.23
C SER A 62 -2.73 -18.48 -4.80
N SER A 63 -1.79 -18.52 -3.85
CA SER A 63 -2.07 -18.73 -2.43
C SER A 63 -2.52 -17.46 -1.69
N TRP A 64 -2.44 -16.30 -2.34
CA TRP A 64 -2.86 -15.02 -1.78
C TRP A 64 -4.31 -14.73 -2.17
N ASN A 65 -5.00 -13.95 -1.35
CA ASN A 65 -6.39 -13.58 -1.59
C ASN A 65 -6.67 -12.14 -1.16
N GLY A 66 -7.68 -11.54 -1.79
CA GLY A 66 -8.11 -10.17 -1.51
C GLY A 66 -7.86 -9.21 -2.67
N TRP A 67 -7.68 -7.93 -2.32
CA TRP A 67 -7.65 -6.81 -3.27
C TRP A 67 -6.43 -5.93 -3.03
N LEU A 68 -5.93 -5.36 -4.12
CA LEU A 68 -4.97 -4.28 -4.09
C LEU A 68 -5.73 -2.96 -4.19
N ASP A 69 -5.50 -2.10 -3.22
CA ASP A 69 -6.07 -0.75 -3.18
C ASP A 69 -4.94 0.25 -3.42
N PHE A 70 -5.11 1.09 -4.44
CA PHE A 70 -4.14 2.09 -4.85
C PHE A 70 -4.71 3.50 -4.77
N ILE A 71 -3.80 4.43 -4.49
CA ILE A 71 -3.99 5.85 -4.73
C ILE A 71 -2.78 6.42 -5.46
N THR A 72 -2.99 7.39 -6.34
CA THR A 72 -1.91 8.15 -6.96
C THR A 72 -1.22 9.05 -5.94
N VAL A 73 0.07 9.33 -6.13
CA VAL A 73 0.80 10.28 -5.28
C VAL A 73 0.17 11.67 -5.35
N GLU A 74 -0.31 12.07 -6.52
CA GLU A 74 -1.06 13.31 -6.71
C GLU A 74 -2.40 13.29 -5.96
N GLY A 75 -3.16 12.20 -6.06
CA GLY A 75 -4.43 12.02 -5.36
C GLY A 75 -4.27 12.05 -3.84
N ALA A 76 -3.25 11.36 -3.31
CA ALA A 76 -2.94 11.39 -1.88
C ALA A 76 -2.54 12.80 -1.41
N ALA A 77 -1.66 13.47 -2.17
CA ALA A 77 -1.24 14.83 -1.85
C ALA A 77 -2.42 15.80 -1.86
N MET A 78 -3.31 15.70 -2.85
CA MET A 78 -4.49 16.55 -2.96
C MET A 78 -5.46 16.32 -1.79
N GLN A 79 -5.73 15.07 -1.41
CA GLN A 79 -6.59 14.78 -0.25
C GLN A 79 -6.01 15.32 1.07
N ILE A 80 -4.68 15.23 1.26
CA ILE A 80 -4.00 15.82 2.42
C ILE A 80 -4.16 17.35 2.42
N VAL A 81 -3.95 17.99 1.28
CA VAL A 81 -4.06 19.45 1.15
C VAL A 81 -5.51 19.93 1.33
N ASP A 82 -6.48 19.22 0.76
CA ASP A 82 -7.91 19.54 0.91
C ASP A 82 -8.36 19.48 2.35
N GLU A 83 -7.81 18.54 3.14
CA GLU A 83 -8.08 18.46 4.56
C GLU A 83 -7.67 19.75 5.27
N ILE A 84 -6.52 20.35 4.95
CA ILE A 84 -6.04 21.60 5.59
C ILE A 84 -7.03 22.76 5.42
N TYR A 85 -7.77 22.79 4.30
CA TYR A 85 -8.69 23.89 3.99
C TYR A 85 -10.06 23.78 4.66
N LYS A 86 -10.41 22.65 5.28
CA LYS A 86 -11.70 22.54 5.99
C LYS A 86 -11.62 23.29 7.32
N ASP A 87 -12.73 23.89 7.72
CA ASP A 87 -12.83 24.62 8.99
C ASP A 87 -12.93 23.62 10.16
N TYR A 88 -11.87 23.55 10.97
CA TYR A 88 -11.82 22.73 12.18
C TYR A 88 -11.90 23.57 13.45
N SER A 89 -12.95 24.36 13.55
CA SER A 89 -13.38 24.99 14.81
C SER A 89 -13.83 23.99 15.90
N TRP A 90 -13.53 22.70 15.75
CA TRP A 90 -13.90 21.63 16.68
C TRP A 90 -12.74 21.25 17.61
N PRO A 91 -12.97 21.11 18.93
CA PRO A 91 -11.93 20.74 19.87
C PRO A 91 -11.46 19.28 19.73
N GLY A 92 -10.14 19.09 19.74
CA GLY A 92 -9.50 18.08 20.58
C GLY A 92 -9.58 16.60 20.22
N ARG A 93 -9.71 16.21 18.94
CA ARG A 93 -9.74 14.79 18.58
C ARG A 93 -8.78 14.42 17.45
N VAL A 94 -8.26 13.19 17.54
CA VAL A 94 -7.56 12.54 16.44
C VAL A 94 -8.57 12.14 15.36
N ALA A 95 -8.35 12.59 14.14
CA ALA A 95 -9.06 12.15 12.95
C ALA A 95 -8.19 11.17 12.16
N TYR A 96 -8.77 10.04 11.78
CA TYR A 96 -8.15 9.08 10.87
C TYR A 96 -8.71 9.28 9.47
N LEU A 97 -7.83 9.58 8.53
CA LEU A 97 -8.18 9.83 7.14
C LEU A 97 -7.56 8.75 6.27
N TYR A 98 -8.30 8.32 5.26
CA TYR A 98 -7.93 7.18 4.44
C TYR A 98 -7.89 7.59 2.97
N GLU A 99 -6.67 7.79 2.47
CA GLU A 99 -6.39 8.05 1.07
C GLU A 99 -6.38 6.72 0.29
N SER A 100 -7.57 6.24 -0.05
CA SER A 100 -7.78 4.93 -0.66
C SER A 100 -8.96 4.90 -1.64
N GLY A 101 -9.01 3.85 -2.47
CA GLY A 101 -10.12 3.53 -3.36
C GLY A 101 -10.06 4.17 -4.75
N GLU A 102 -8.93 4.75 -5.15
CA GLU A 102 -8.81 5.34 -6.51
C GLU A 102 -8.74 4.24 -7.57
N GLU A 103 -8.03 3.15 -7.28
CA GLU A 103 -8.04 1.94 -8.09
C GLU A 103 -8.02 0.70 -7.20
N ILE A 104 -8.98 -0.20 -7.42
CA ILE A 104 -9.09 -1.46 -6.69
C ILE A 104 -8.94 -2.61 -7.68
N VAL A 105 -7.92 -3.44 -7.49
CA VAL A 105 -7.60 -4.56 -8.37
C VAL A 105 -7.70 -5.87 -7.58
N PRO A 106 -8.60 -6.79 -7.92
CA PRO A 106 -8.58 -8.15 -7.37
C PRO A 106 -7.23 -8.81 -7.67
N LEU A 107 -6.64 -9.52 -6.70
CA LEU A 107 -5.36 -10.23 -6.92
C LEU A 107 -5.44 -11.21 -8.11
N THR A 108 -6.61 -11.79 -8.35
CA THR A 108 -6.88 -12.68 -9.49
C THR A 108 -6.70 -11.99 -10.85
N ASP A 109 -6.92 -10.68 -10.90
CA ASP A 109 -6.93 -9.89 -12.14
C ASP A 109 -5.65 -9.06 -12.29
N LEU A 110 -4.71 -9.21 -11.36
CA LEU A 110 -3.50 -8.39 -11.28
C LEU A 110 -2.64 -8.51 -12.53
N LYS A 111 -2.40 -9.75 -12.99
CA LYS A 111 -1.62 -10.01 -14.20
C LYS A 111 -2.26 -9.32 -15.41
N ALA A 112 -3.54 -9.57 -15.65
CA ALA A 112 -4.27 -9.00 -16.78
C ALA A 112 -4.27 -7.46 -16.75
N THR A 113 -4.37 -6.88 -15.56
CA THR A 113 -4.29 -5.42 -15.37
C THR A 113 -2.90 -4.89 -15.75
N LEU A 114 -1.83 -5.52 -15.27
CA LEU A 114 -0.46 -5.10 -15.61
C LEU A 114 -0.14 -5.25 -17.09
N GLU A 115 -0.57 -6.34 -17.72
CA GLU A 115 -0.36 -6.57 -19.16
C GLU A 115 -1.10 -5.51 -20.00
N ARG A 116 -2.33 -5.17 -19.60
CA ARG A 116 -3.10 -4.10 -20.24
C ARG A 116 -2.43 -2.73 -20.08
N ASP A 117 -1.94 -2.40 -18.89
CA ASP A 117 -1.34 -1.10 -18.59
C ASP A 117 0.02 -0.90 -19.28
N THR A 118 0.77 -1.98 -19.46
CA THR A 118 2.13 -1.93 -20.04
C THR A 118 2.19 -2.31 -21.52
N GLY A 119 1.13 -2.94 -22.05
CA GLY A 119 1.11 -3.51 -23.39
C GLY A 119 2.09 -4.66 -23.60
N CYS A 120 2.59 -5.28 -22.53
CA CYS A 120 3.56 -6.37 -22.55
C CYS A 120 2.97 -7.61 -21.87
N GLU A 121 3.33 -8.81 -22.33
CA GLU A 121 3.01 -10.05 -21.62
C GLU A 121 3.94 -10.25 -20.41
N PHE A 122 3.39 -10.83 -19.34
CA PHE A 122 4.11 -11.15 -18.11
C PHE A 122 4.14 -12.67 -17.90
N GLU A 123 5.33 -13.23 -17.78
CA GLU A 123 5.47 -14.62 -17.34
C GLU A 123 5.10 -14.75 -15.86
N VAL A 124 4.60 -15.92 -15.45
CA VAL A 124 4.34 -16.23 -14.04
C VAL A 124 5.41 -17.20 -13.58
N LEU A 125 6.14 -16.83 -12.52
CA LEU A 125 7.25 -17.59 -11.97
C LEU A 125 6.94 -18.06 -10.55
N ALA A 126 7.59 -19.13 -10.11
CA ALA A 126 7.59 -19.47 -8.69
C ALA A 126 8.15 -18.28 -7.87
N MET A 127 7.59 -18.03 -6.69
CA MET A 127 7.98 -16.89 -5.85
C MET A 127 9.49 -16.80 -5.61
N ASP A 128 10.15 -17.95 -5.39
CA ASP A 128 11.60 -18.01 -5.15
C ASP A 128 12.42 -17.56 -6.36
N GLU A 129 12.01 -18.01 -7.55
CA GLU A 129 12.66 -17.62 -8.81
C GLU A 129 12.42 -16.13 -9.10
N TRP A 130 11.17 -15.67 -8.93
CA TRP A 130 10.81 -14.27 -9.09
C TRP A 130 11.62 -13.37 -8.14
N ALA A 131 11.71 -13.72 -6.86
CA ALA A 131 12.43 -12.96 -5.85
C ALA A 131 13.92 -12.86 -6.18
N THR A 132 14.52 -13.97 -6.64
CA THR A 132 15.93 -13.99 -7.06
C THR A 132 16.19 -13.06 -8.24
N ARG A 133 15.28 -13.03 -9.23
CA ARG A 133 15.38 -12.10 -10.36
C ARG A 133 15.20 -10.65 -9.93
N ALA A 134 14.24 -10.36 -9.06
CA ALA A 134 14.01 -9.02 -8.52
C ALA A 134 15.20 -8.51 -7.68
N GLU A 135 15.81 -9.36 -6.86
CA GLU A 135 17.04 -9.06 -6.11
C GLU A 135 18.20 -8.68 -7.04
N SER A 136 18.34 -9.37 -8.19
CA SER A 136 19.36 -9.02 -9.20
C SER A 136 19.15 -7.63 -9.83
N LYS A 137 17.94 -7.07 -9.72
CA LYS A 137 17.57 -5.71 -10.15
C LYS A 137 17.65 -4.67 -9.03
N GLY A 138 18.11 -5.07 -7.85
CA GLY A 138 18.30 -4.18 -6.70
C GLY A 138 17.20 -4.24 -5.64
N MET A 139 16.29 -5.21 -5.70
CA MET A 139 15.36 -5.46 -4.58
C MET A 139 16.13 -5.86 -3.33
N SER A 140 15.70 -5.34 -2.18
CA SER A 140 16.28 -5.70 -0.88
C SER A 140 16.16 -7.21 -0.64
N VAL A 141 17.27 -7.86 -0.28
CA VAL A 141 17.31 -9.29 0.07
C VAL A 141 16.35 -9.61 1.22
N LEU A 142 16.22 -8.72 2.20
CA LEU A 142 15.29 -8.89 3.32
C LEU A 142 13.82 -8.91 2.85
N LEU A 143 13.49 -8.13 1.82
CA LEU A 143 12.16 -8.16 1.22
C LEU A 143 11.95 -9.47 0.42
N GLY A 144 12.97 -9.94 -0.30
CA GLY A 144 12.92 -11.22 -0.99
C GLY A 144 12.73 -12.40 -0.05
N GLU A 145 13.46 -12.46 1.07
CA GLU A 145 13.26 -13.47 2.12
C GLU A 145 11.84 -13.44 2.70
N TYR A 146 11.32 -12.24 2.97
CA TYR A 146 9.94 -12.08 3.43
C TYR A 146 8.92 -12.64 2.41
N LEU A 147 9.07 -12.29 1.12
CA LEU A 147 8.20 -12.76 0.05
C LEU A 147 8.25 -14.28 -0.13
N ARG A 148 9.44 -14.88 -0.07
CA ARG A 148 9.61 -16.35 -0.07
C ARG A 148 8.89 -17.01 1.10
N GLY A 149 8.96 -16.42 2.29
CA GLY A 149 8.19 -16.88 3.46
C GLY A 149 6.67 -16.78 3.24
N ALA A 150 6.22 -15.68 2.64
CA ALA A 150 4.82 -15.40 2.33
C ALA A 150 4.25 -16.29 1.20
N ALA A 151 5.07 -17.01 0.44
CA ALA A 151 4.58 -18.02 -0.50
C ALA A 151 3.95 -19.23 0.21
N ASN A 152 4.46 -19.57 1.39
CA ASN A 152 4.09 -20.78 2.14
C ASN A 152 2.98 -20.54 3.18
N ALA A 153 2.51 -19.31 3.34
CA ALA A 153 1.41 -18.95 4.24
C ALA A 153 0.43 -18.04 3.49
N PRO A 154 -0.90 -18.28 3.57
CA PRO A 154 -1.87 -17.44 2.87
C PRO A 154 -1.74 -15.98 3.33
N VAL A 155 -1.47 -15.08 2.39
CA VAL A 155 -1.53 -13.63 2.62
C VAL A 155 -2.92 -13.15 2.24
N THR A 156 -3.61 -12.54 3.19
CA THR A 156 -4.89 -11.87 2.95
C THR A 156 -4.66 -10.37 2.87
N LEU A 157 -4.95 -9.78 1.71
CA LEU A 157 -4.91 -8.34 1.49
C LEU A 157 -6.33 -7.78 1.65
N THR A 158 -6.56 -7.13 2.79
CA THR A 158 -7.86 -6.55 3.13
C THR A 158 -8.01 -5.16 2.51
N MET A 159 -9.19 -4.88 1.96
CA MET A 159 -9.57 -3.56 1.48
C MET A 159 -10.28 -2.78 2.58
N LEU A 160 -10.01 -1.48 2.68
CA LEU A 160 -10.80 -0.59 3.52
C LEU A 160 -12.08 -0.20 2.77
N GLN A 161 -13.25 -0.52 3.31
CA GLN A 161 -14.50 0.04 2.81
C GLN A 161 -14.70 1.43 3.43
N LYS A 162 -14.75 2.46 2.59
CA LYS A 162 -15.31 3.75 2.99
C LYS A 162 -16.82 3.56 3.07
N GLU A 163 -17.43 3.79 4.23
CA GLU A 163 -18.89 3.91 4.30
C GLU A 163 -19.31 5.05 3.36
N GLU A 164 -20.20 4.77 2.41
CA GLU A 164 -20.89 5.84 1.71
C GLU A 164 -21.68 6.61 2.77
N ALA A 165 -21.29 7.86 3.02
CA ALA A 165 -22.11 8.77 3.78
C ALA A 165 -23.43 8.92 3.02
N TRP A 166 -24.47 8.26 3.53
CA TRP A 166 -25.83 8.36 3.01
C TRP A 166 -26.20 9.85 2.90
N LEU A 167 -26.52 10.29 1.67
CA LEU A 167 -27.13 11.59 1.38
C LEU A 167 -28.50 11.71 2.04
#